data_AF-A0A1Y5S3D8-F1
#
_entry.id   AF-A0A1Y5S3D8-F1
#
_cell.length_a   1.000
_cell.length_b   1.000
_cell.length_c   1.000
_cell.angle_alpha   90.00
_cell.angle_beta   90.00
_cell.angle_gamma   90.00
#
_symmetry.space_group_name_H-M   'P 1'
#
loop_
_entity.id
_entity.type
_entity.pdbx_description
1 polymer ?
#
loop_
_entity_poly.entity_id
_entity_poly.type
_entity_poly.pdbx_seq_one_letter_code
_entity_poly.pdbx_strand_id
1 'polypeptide(L)'
;MALPLDAVAWADALDPHEFKEYVAQWGTVNAANGGATIASATVALSAEAVTAGVVIDDAAHPPASNDDDVTIWLRVEPENRLDAAFDGEGATFGVEITIDDSDGRTLQRTWQLTVRQR
;
A
#
# COMPACT_ATOMS: atom_id res chain seq x y z
N MET A 1 -12.28 -9.68 -3.39
CA MET A 1 -12.09 -9.59 -1.94
C MET A 1 -12.60 -8.23 -1.51
N ALA A 2 -13.55 -8.17 -0.58
CA ALA A 2 -14.02 -6.89 -0.07
C ALA A 2 -12.92 -6.26 0.80
N LEU A 3 -12.66 -4.96 0.64
CA LEU A 3 -11.73 -4.23 1.50
C LEU A 3 -12.22 -4.29 2.95
N PRO A 4 -11.34 -4.57 3.92
CA PRO A 4 -11.74 -4.61 5.32
C PRO A 4 -12.18 -3.21 5.79
N LEU A 5 -13.12 -3.17 6.74
CA LEU A 5 -13.78 -1.93 7.17
C LEU A 5 -12.83 -0.98 7.91
N ASP A 6 -11.74 -1.52 8.46
CA ASP A 6 -10.66 -0.83 9.15
C ASP A 6 -9.48 -0.47 8.23
N ALA A 7 -9.65 -0.68 6.92
CA ALA A 7 -8.62 -0.34 5.95
C ALA A 7 -8.37 1.18 5.92
N VAL A 8 -7.10 1.56 5.93
CA VAL A 8 -6.68 2.97 5.96
C VAL A 8 -6.55 3.48 4.53
N ALA A 9 -7.36 4.44 4.13
CA ALA A 9 -7.24 5.03 2.79
C ALA A 9 -6.07 6.01 2.71
N TRP A 10 -5.23 5.86 1.69
CA TRP A 10 -4.34 6.95 1.32
C TRP A 10 -5.15 8.11 0.74
N ALA A 11 -4.86 9.33 1.21
CA ALA A 11 -5.59 10.52 0.78
C ALA A 11 -5.40 10.81 -0.72
N ASP A 12 -4.25 10.41 -1.24
CA ASP A 12 -3.79 10.69 -2.58
C ASP A 12 -4.00 9.49 -3.50
N ALA A 13 -4.82 9.66 -4.53
CA ALA A 13 -4.93 8.67 -5.59
C ALA A 13 -3.63 8.56 -6.40
N LEU A 14 -3.37 7.36 -6.92
CA LEU A 14 -2.30 7.06 -7.86
C LEU A 14 -2.80 7.36 -9.27
N ASP A 15 -2.09 8.22 -9.99
CA ASP A 15 -2.30 8.32 -11.42
C ASP A 15 -1.60 7.13 -12.10
N PRO A 16 -2.28 6.38 -12.98
CA PRO A 16 -1.69 5.20 -13.61
C PRO A 16 -0.49 5.51 -14.52
N HIS A 17 -0.34 6.76 -14.97
CA HIS A 17 0.84 7.23 -15.70
C HIS A 17 1.98 7.70 -14.79
N GLU A 18 1.70 7.90 -13.51
CA GLU A 18 2.68 8.34 -12.54
C GLU A 18 3.27 7.19 -11.73
N PHE A 19 4.37 7.53 -11.08
CA PHE A 19 5.02 6.73 -10.07
C PHE A 19 4.97 7.53 -8.78
N LYS A 20 4.41 6.93 -7.72
CA LYS A 20 4.13 7.68 -6.49
C LYS A 20 4.56 6.91 -5.26
N GLU A 21 5.12 7.66 -4.32
CA GLU A 21 5.47 7.21 -2.99
C GLU A 21 4.23 7.19 -2.10
N TYR A 22 4.10 6.11 -1.35
CA TYR A 22 3.07 5.92 -0.34
C TYR A 22 3.72 5.59 0.99
N VAL A 23 3.34 6.35 2.01
CA VAL A 23 3.79 6.13 3.38
C VAL A 23 2.62 5.58 4.19
N ALA A 24 2.78 4.36 4.68
CA ALA A 24 1.88 3.74 5.62
C ALA A 24 2.34 4.04 7.04
N GLN A 25 1.65 4.99 7.69
CA GLN A 25 1.94 5.38 9.06
C GLN A 25 1.45 4.31 10.05
N TRP A 26 2.41 3.70 10.73
CA TRP A 26 2.21 2.64 11.73
C TRP A 26 2.37 3.14 13.17
N GLY A 27 2.93 4.33 13.39
CA GLY A 27 3.19 4.87 14.74
C GLY A 27 1.97 4.87 15.67
N THR A 28 0.76 5.14 15.14
CA THR A 28 -0.49 5.06 15.93
C THR A 28 -0.85 3.63 16.34
N VAL A 29 -0.53 2.65 15.49
CA VAL A 29 -0.80 1.24 15.76
C VAL A 29 0.28 0.66 16.67
N ASN A 30 1.54 1.04 16.50
CA ASN A 30 2.64 0.70 17.40
C ASN A 30 2.39 1.25 18.81
N ALA A 31 1.94 2.51 18.93
CA ALA A 31 1.57 3.10 20.22
C ALA A 31 0.46 2.30 20.93
N ALA A 32 -0.55 1.82 20.20
CA ALA A 32 -1.57 0.94 20.75
C ALA A 32 -1.04 -0.44 21.16
N ASN A 33 0.06 -0.90 20.55
CA ASN A 33 0.73 -2.17 20.82
C ASN A 33 1.93 -2.05 21.78
N GLY A 34 2.03 -0.95 22.54
CA GLY A 34 3.04 -0.80 23.59
C GLY A 34 4.34 -0.13 23.14
N GLY A 35 4.36 0.52 21.98
CA GLY A 35 5.48 1.36 21.51
C GLY A 35 6.67 0.58 20.95
N ALA A 36 6.46 -0.67 20.51
CA ALA A 36 7.45 -1.42 19.76
C ALA A 36 7.71 -0.77 18.39
N THR A 37 8.92 -0.90 17.86
CA THR A 37 9.28 -0.39 16.53
C THR A 37 9.14 -1.47 15.47
N ILE A 38 9.04 -1.07 14.20
CA ILE A 38 9.00 -1.99 13.07
C ILE A 38 10.38 -2.63 12.88
N ALA A 39 10.48 -3.95 13.05
CA ALA A 39 11.69 -4.72 12.77
C ALA A 39 11.77 -5.14 11.29
N SER A 40 10.65 -5.56 10.72
CA SER A 40 10.52 -5.84 9.28
C SER A 40 9.12 -5.56 8.77
N ALA A 41 9.01 -5.25 7.47
CA ALA A 41 7.73 -5.05 6.80
C ALA A 41 7.68 -5.86 5.50
N THR A 42 6.56 -6.55 5.30
CA THR A 42 6.21 -7.25 4.08
C THR A 42 4.97 -6.61 3.49
N VAL A 43 4.99 -6.36 2.18
CA VAL A 43 3.91 -5.68 1.46
C VAL A 43 3.37 -6.61 0.38
N ALA A 44 2.06 -6.74 0.30
CA ALA A 44 1.37 -7.51 -0.71
C ALA A 44 0.21 -6.70 -1.31
N LEU A 45 0.05 -6.78 -2.62
CA LEU A 45 -1.09 -6.20 -3.31
C LEU A 45 -2.27 -7.18 -3.32
N SER A 46 -3.50 -6.67 -3.25
CA SER A 46 -4.68 -7.50 -3.44
C SER A 46 -4.70 -8.10 -4.85
N ALA A 47 -5.35 -9.26 -5.01
CA ALA A 47 -5.41 -9.94 -6.29
C ALA A 47 -6.01 -9.06 -7.41
N GLU A 48 -6.96 -8.18 -7.05
CA GLU A 48 -7.56 -7.19 -7.95
C GLU A 48 -6.55 -6.14 -8.40
N ALA A 49 -5.71 -5.63 -7.48
CA ALA A 49 -4.65 -4.68 -7.82
C ALA A 49 -3.67 -5.32 -8.80
N VAL A 50 -3.24 -6.55 -8.54
CA VAL A 50 -2.33 -7.29 -9.44
C VAL A 50 -2.99 -7.52 -10.81
N THR A 51 -4.28 -7.88 -10.83
CA THR A 51 -5.04 -8.08 -12.08
C THR A 51 -5.19 -6.78 -12.87
N ALA A 52 -5.33 -5.66 -12.18
CA ALA A 52 -5.39 -4.32 -12.78
C ALA A 52 -3.99 -3.79 -13.18
N GLY A 53 -2.92 -4.57 -13.01
CA GLY A 53 -1.56 -4.17 -13.37
C GLY A 53 -0.90 -3.22 -12.38
N VAL A 54 -1.41 -3.09 -11.16
CA VAL A 54 -0.71 -2.37 -10.09
C VAL A 54 0.46 -3.23 -9.63
N VAL A 55 1.64 -2.62 -9.54
CA VAL A 55 2.87 -3.28 -9.11
C VAL A 55 3.60 -2.42 -8.07
N ILE A 56 4.28 -3.11 -7.16
CA ILE A 56 5.24 -2.51 -6.23
C ILE A 56 6.56 -2.41 -6.97
N ASP A 57 7.17 -1.23 -6.97
CA ASP A 57 8.44 -0.99 -7.67
C ASP A 57 9.64 -1.40 -6.79
N ASP A 58 9.70 -2.67 -6.40
CA ASP A 58 10.73 -3.19 -5.50
C ASP A 58 12.15 -3.18 -6.11
N ALA A 59 12.24 -3.25 -7.44
CA ALA A 59 13.51 -3.31 -8.16
C ALA A 59 14.32 -2.01 -8.10
N ALA A 60 13.67 -0.85 -8.22
CA ALA A 60 14.34 0.45 -8.12
C ALA A 60 14.12 1.13 -6.76
N HIS A 61 12.99 0.84 -6.10
CA HIS A 61 12.61 1.44 -4.82
C HIS A 61 12.06 0.37 -3.87
N PRO A 62 12.94 -0.48 -3.29
CA PRO A 62 12.51 -1.53 -2.38
C PRO A 62 11.72 -0.94 -1.21
N PRO A 63 10.66 -1.61 -0.75
CA PRO A 63 9.93 -1.19 0.44
C PRO A 63 10.87 -0.98 1.62
N ALA A 64 10.74 0.16 2.28
CA ALA A 64 11.57 0.52 3.42
C ALA A 64 10.67 0.77 4.63
N SER A 65 11.11 0.32 5.79
CA SER A 65 10.47 0.63 7.07
C SER A 65 11.41 1.45 7.93
N ASN A 66 10.88 2.47 8.60
CA ASN A 66 11.63 3.29 9.54
C ASN A 66 10.79 3.47 10.80
N ASP A 67 11.20 2.85 11.91
CA ASP A 67 10.62 2.86 13.27
C ASP A 67 9.08 2.73 13.36
N ASP A 68 8.36 3.69 12.80
CA ASP A 68 6.91 3.86 12.80
C ASP A 68 6.26 3.97 11.42
N ASP A 69 7.01 3.99 10.32
CA ASP A 69 6.48 4.18 8.96
C ASP A 69 6.97 3.09 8.00
N VAL A 70 6.14 2.73 7.02
CA VAL A 70 6.51 1.88 5.89
C VAL A 70 6.33 2.65 4.59
N THR A 71 7.43 2.93 3.90
CA THR A 71 7.49 3.59 2.59
C THR A 71 7.46 2.56 1.48
N ILE A 72 6.53 2.73 0.55
CA ILE A 72 6.28 1.83 -0.58
C ILE A 72 6.08 2.68 -1.82
N TRP A 73 6.63 2.22 -2.93
CA TRP A 73 6.45 2.86 -4.21
C TRP A 73 5.59 2.02 -5.12
N LEU A 74 4.55 2.65 -5.66
CA LEU A 74 3.53 1.98 -6.47
C LEU A 74 3.46 2.61 -7.86
N ARG A 75 3.25 1.77 -8.86
CA ARG A 75 2.95 2.16 -10.25
C ARG A 75 1.97 1.20 -10.89
N VAL A 76 1.38 1.65 -11.99
CA VAL A 76 0.65 0.78 -12.91
C VAL A 76 1.55 0.41 -14.09
N GLU A 77 1.50 -0.86 -14.49
CA GLU A 77 2.20 -1.37 -15.66
C GLU A 77 1.79 -0.62 -16.92
N PRO A 78 2.73 -0.30 -17.83
CA PRO A 78 2.45 0.48 -19.04
C PRO A 78 1.29 -0.02 -19.88
N GLU A 79 1.08 -1.34 -19.93
CA GLU A 79 0.01 -1.99 -20.70
C GLU A 79 -1.38 -1.78 -20.10
N ASN A 80 -1.46 -1.58 -18.78
CA ASN A 80 -2.72 -1.42 -18.05
C ASN A 80 -3.06 0.05 -17.77
N ARG A 81 -2.20 1.01 -18.13
CA ARG A 81 -2.42 2.43 -17.77
C ARG A 81 -3.68 3.05 -18.36
N LEU A 82 -4.12 2.53 -19.50
CA LEU A 82 -5.31 2.98 -20.22
C LEU A 82 -6.53 2.10 -19.91
N ASP A 83 -6.50 1.32 -18.84
CA ASP A 83 -7.67 0.55 -18.41
C ASP A 83 -8.82 1.50 -18.05
N ALA A 84 -9.99 1.24 -18.61
CA ALA A 84 -11.20 2.02 -18.36
C ALA A 84 -11.67 1.94 -16.90
N ALA A 85 -11.19 0.94 -16.13
CA ALA A 85 -11.40 0.86 -14.68
C ALA A 85 -10.79 2.03 -13.91
N PHE A 86 -9.81 2.74 -14.50
CA PHE A 86 -9.19 3.91 -13.88
C PHE A 86 -9.86 5.24 -14.28
N ASP A 87 -10.86 5.22 -15.16
CA ASP A 87 -11.58 6.42 -15.56
C ASP A 87 -12.61 6.86 -14.50
N GLY A 88 -12.97 8.15 -14.51
CA GLY A 88 -14.03 8.68 -13.65
C GLY A 88 -13.68 8.68 -12.16
N GLU A 89 -14.37 7.86 -11.36
CA GLU A 89 -14.10 7.73 -9.92
C GLU A 89 -12.83 6.92 -9.64
N GLY A 90 -12.33 6.18 -10.62
CA GLY A 90 -11.18 5.28 -10.49
C GLY A 90 -11.51 3.96 -9.79
N ALA A 91 -10.49 3.15 -9.58
CA ALA A 91 -10.58 1.86 -8.91
C ALA A 91 -9.82 1.87 -7.58
N THR A 92 -10.44 1.33 -6.53
CA THR A 92 -9.79 1.22 -5.22
C THR A 92 -9.39 -0.23 -4.95
N PHE A 93 -8.12 -0.42 -4.60
CA PHE A 93 -7.51 -1.70 -4.32
C PHE A 93 -6.96 -1.77 -2.90
N GLY A 94 -6.73 -3.00 -2.43
CA GLY A 94 -6.13 -3.24 -1.14
C GLY A 94 -4.62 -3.39 -1.26
N VAL A 95 -3.87 -2.75 -0.37
CA VAL A 95 -2.45 -3.01 -0.14
C VAL A 95 -2.31 -3.52 1.27
N GLU A 96 -1.98 -4.79 1.42
CA GLU A 96 -1.76 -5.40 2.70
C GLU A 96 -0.32 -5.21 3.14
N ILE A 97 -0.14 -4.67 4.35
CA ILE A 97 1.17 -4.50 4.97
C ILE A 97 1.17 -5.31 6.25
N THR A 98 2.11 -6.24 6.30
CA THR A 98 2.40 -7.06 7.49
C THR A 98 3.73 -6.58 8.05
N ILE A 99 3.73 -6.17 9.31
CA ILE A 99 4.94 -5.82 10.03
C ILE A 99 5.24 -6.86 11.09
N ASP A 100 6.52 -7.11 11.33
CA ASP A 100 7.00 -7.76 12.54
C ASP A 100 7.64 -6.68 13.41
N ASP A 101 7.21 -6.58 14.66
CA ASP A 101 7.74 -5.61 15.60
C ASP A 101 9.02 -6.11 16.28
N SER A 102 9.72 -5.21 16.98
CA SER A 102 10.92 -5.53 17.75
C SER A 102 10.69 -6.52 18.90
N ASP A 103 9.45 -6.72 19.32
CA ASP A 103 9.04 -7.63 20.38
C ASP A 103 8.67 -9.03 19.85
N GLY A 104 8.74 -9.25 18.53
CA GLY A 104 8.43 -10.51 17.87
C GLY A 104 6.95 -10.76 17.60
N ARG A 105 6.12 -9.71 17.60
CA ARG A 105 4.70 -9.78 17.22
C ARG A 105 4.54 -9.42 15.75
N THR A 106 3.61 -10.10 15.10
CA THR A 106 3.23 -9.80 13.73
C THR A 106 1.90 -9.03 13.74
N LEU A 107 1.88 -7.87 13.07
CA LEU A 107 0.70 -7.04 12.90
C LEU A 107 0.41 -6.88 11.42
N GLN A 108 -0.84 -7.04 11.02
CA GLN A 108 -1.26 -6.94 9.63
C GLN A 108 -2.36 -5.92 9.50
N ARG A 109 -2.27 -5.08 8.47
CA ARG A 109 -3.31 -4.10 8.16
C ARG A 109 -3.39 -3.84 6.66
N THR A 110 -4.56 -3.46 6.20
CA THR A 110 -4.81 -3.14 4.80
C THR A 110 -4.92 -1.63 4.61
N TRP A 111 -4.25 -1.12 3.59
CA TRP A 111 -4.40 0.24 3.07
C TRP A 111 -5.24 0.23 1.81
N GLN A 112 -6.02 1.29 1.60
CA GLN A 112 -6.78 1.47 0.38
C GLN A 112 -5.99 2.38 -0.57
N LEU A 113 -5.69 1.84 -1.75
CA LEU A 113 -5.08 2.55 -2.87
C LEU A 113 -6.15 2.86 -3.91
N THR A 114 -6.48 4.12 -4.09
CA THR A 114 -7.30 4.54 -5.23
C THR A 114 -6.39 4.85 -6.40
N VAL A 115 -6.64 4.22 -7.55
CA VAL A 115 -5.99 4.49 -8.83
C VAL A 115 -7.00 5.18 -9.73
N ARG A 116 -6.67 6.37 -10.23
CA ARG A 116 -7.54 7.11 -11.14
C ARG A 116 -6.73 7.93 -12.14
N GLN A 117 -7.18 7.95 -13.38
CA GLN A 117 -6.67 8.88 -14.39
C GLN A 117 -7.14 10.29 -14.05
N ARG A 118 -6.25 11.28 -14.13
CA ARG A 118 -6.59 12.70 -13.93
C ARG A 118 -6.81 13.45 -15.23
#